data_AF-A0A7X9EB58-F1
#
_entry.id   AF-A0A7X9EB58-F1
#
_cell.length_a   1.000
_cell.length_b   1.000
_cell.length_c   1.000
_cell.angle_alpha   90.00
_cell.angle_beta   90.00
_cell.angle_gamma   90.00
#
_symmetry.space_group_name_H-M   'P 1'
#
loop_
_entity.id
_entity.type
_entity.pdbx_description
1 polymer ?
#
loop_
_entity_poly.entity_id
_entity_poly.type
_entity_poly.pdbx_seq_one_letter_code
_entity_poly.pdbx_strand_id
1 'polypeptide(L)' 'YGSPFDMMRQFDISFRTAGENIAGNKTVEGAFKAWMNSAGHKKNILNSSFNYTGIGIVDSPKYGKILVQMFIGR' A
#
# COMPACT_ATOMS: atom_id res chain seq x y z
N TYR A 1 2.70 -0.70 -16.04
CA TYR A 1 2.65 -2.09 -15.56
C TYR A 1 1.23 -2.71 -15.59
N GLY A 2 0.16 -1.96 -15.83
CA GLY A 2 -1.20 -2.45 -15.54
C GLY A 2 -1.57 -2.10 -14.09
N SER A 3 -2.31 -2.97 -13.41
CA SER A 3 -2.56 -2.83 -11.97
C SER A 3 -1.28 -3.08 -11.14
N PRO A 4 -1.21 -2.63 -9.87
CA PRO A 4 -0.12 -2.99 -8.97
C PRO A 4 0.08 -4.52 -8.83
N PHE A 5 -0.98 -5.29 -9.02
CA PHE A 5 -0.94 -6.76 -8.97
C PHE A 5 -0.30 -7.36 -10.21
N ASP A 6 -0.49 -6.74 -11.38
CA ASP A 6 0.18 -7.14 -12.62
C ASP A 6 1.67 -6.83 -12.54
N MET A 7 2.03 -5.67 -11.98
CA MET A 7 3.42 -5.34 -11.67
C MET A 7 4.05 -6.42 -10.77
N MET A 8 3.41 -6.79 -9.66
CA MET A 8 3.95 -7.82 -8.77
C MET A 8 4.17 -9.16 -9.48
N ARG A 9 3.23 -9.59 -10.35
CA ARG A 9 3.40 -10.81 -11.14
C ARG A 9 4.57 -10.72 -12.14
N GLN A 10 4.81 -9.56 -12.74
CA GLN A 10 5.93 -9.34 -13.66
C GLN A 10 7.30 -9.41 -12.96
N PHE A 11 7.34 -9.17 -11.64
CA PHE A 11 8.54 -9.34 -10.81
C PHE A 11 8.54 -10.67 -10.04
N ASP A 12 7.84 -11.68 -10.55
CA ASP A 12 7.78 -13.05 -10.02
C ASP A 12 7.29 -13.15 -8.56
N ILE A 13 6.53 -12.16 -8.09
CA ILE A 13 5.91 -12.20 -6.76
C ILE A 13 4.62 -13.00 -6.83
N SER A 14 4.65 -14.21 -6.27
CA SER A 14 3.47 -15.06 -6.11
C SER A 14 2.67 -14.71 -4.85
N PHE A 15 1.33 -14.73 -4.96
CA PHE A 15 0.38 -14.46 -3.88
C PHE A 15 -1.00 -15.05 -4.18
N ARG A 16 -1.78 -15.36 -3.12
CA ARG A 16 -3.19 -15.79 -3.20
C ARG A 16 -4.15 -14.61 -3.08
N THR A 17 -3.77 -13.62 -2.29
CA THR A 17 -4.51 -12.38 -2.08
C THR A 17 -3.54 -11.21 -2.13
N ALA A 18 -4.00 -10.05 -2.60
CA ALA A 18 -3.22 -8.83 -2.61
C ALA A 18 -4.09 -7.60 -2.35
N GLY A 19 -3.47 -6.53 -1.86
CA GLY A 19 -4.11 -5.24 -1.63
C GLY A 19 -3.11 -4.09 -1.75
N GLU A 20 -3.64 -2.89 -1.94
CA GLU A 20 -2.87 -1.65 -2.00
C GLU A 20 -3.53 -0.59 -1.11
N ASN A 21 -2.71 0.14 -0.37
CA ASN A 21 -3.04 1.48 0.12
C ASN A 21 -2.11 2.49 -0.54
N ILE A 22 -2.67 3.63 -0.96
CA ILE A 22 -1.91 4.75 -1.51
C ILE A 22 -2.35 6.06 -0.85
N ALA A 23 -1.41 6.95 -0.57
CA ALA A 23 -1.71 8.28 -0.03
C ALA A 23 -0.66 9.31 -0.43
N GLY A 24 -1.13 10.53 -0.68
CA GLY A 24 -0.30 11.72 -0.64
C GLY A 24 -0.39 12.37 0.74
N ASN A 25 0.73 12.64 1.39
CA ASN A 25 0.75 13.30 2.70
C ASN A 25 2.09 14.01 2.97
N LYS A 26 2.08 15.02 3.84
CA LYS A 26 3.29 15.76 4.23
C LYS A 26 4.26 14.89 5.04
N THR A 27 3.74 13.96 5.84
CA THR A 27 4.55 13.07 6.69
C THR A 27 4.08 11.61 6.61
N VAL A 28 4.93 10.68 7.03
CA VAL A 28 4.62 9.25 7.07
C VAL A 28 3.54 8.96 8.10
N GLU A 29 3.63 9.58 9.27
CA GLU A 29 2.66 9.45 10.36
C GLU A 29 1.29 9.98 9.93
N GLY A 30 1.27 11.09 9.19
CA GLY A 30 0.05 11.65 8.63
C GLY A 30 -0.61 10.71 7.62
N ALA A 31 0.17 10.06 6.76
CA ALA A 31 -0.32 9.07 5.81
C ALA A 31 -0.91 7.84 6.51
N PHE A 32 -0.19 7.30 7.51
CA PHE A 32 -0.66 6.14 8.26
C PHE A 32 -1.95 6.46 9.04
N LYS A 33 -2.03 7.64 9.67
CA LYS A 33 -3.26 8.10 10.34
C LYS A 33 -4.42 8.24 9.36
N ALA A 34 -4.17 8.78 8.15
CA ALA A 34 -5.19 8.89 7.12
C ALA A 34 -5.69 7.52 6.64
N TRP A 35 -4.81 6.54 6.45
CA TRP A 35 -5.21 5.16 6.14
C TRP A 35 -6.03 4.53 7.26
N MET A 36 -5.62 4.67 8.51
CA MET A 36 -6.36 4.12 9.65
C MET A 36 -7.74 4.78 9.85
N ASN A 37 -7.93 6.01 9.38
CA ASN A 37 -9.22 6.70 9.42
C ASN A 37 -10.12 6.43 8.22
N SER A 38 -9.63 5.71 7.20
CA SER A 38 -10.39 5.31 6.04
C SER A 38 -10.79 3.85 6.12
N ALA A 39 -12.08 3.53 6.07
CA ALA A 39 -12.57 2.16 6.23
C ALA A 39 -11.94 1.17 5.23
N GLY A 40 -11.77 1.58 3.97
CA GLY A 40 -11.13 0.74 2.94
C GLY A 40 -9.65 0.47 3.23
N HIS A 41 -8.88 1.52 3.52
CA HIS A 41 -7.46 1.38 3.79
C HIS A 41 -7.18 0.64 5.11
N LYS A 42 -7.95 0.96 6.16
CA LYS A 42 -7.91 0.24 7.44
C LYS A 42 -8.24 -1.24 7.27
N LYS A 43 -9.22 -1.58 6.42
CA LYS A 43 -9.56 -2.97 6.12
C LYS A 43 -8.35 -3.72 5.56
N ASN A 44 -7.57 -3.10 4.65
CA ASN A 44 -6.35 -3.72 4.15
C ASN A 44 -5.30 -3.93 5.26
N ILE A 45 -5.05 -2.92 6.09
CA ILE A 45 -4.07 -3.00 7.19
C ILE A 45 -4.42 -4.09 8.21
N LEU A 46 -5.70 -4.28 8.51
CA LEU A 46 -6.17 -5.24 9.51
C LEU A 46 -6.57 -6.60 8.92
N ASN A 47 -6.39 -6.83 7.62
CA ASN A 47 -6.79 -8.07 6.98
C ASN A 47 -5.80 -9.20 7.33
N SER A 48 -6.26 -10.17 8.12
CA SER A 48 -5.48 -11.35 8.53
C SER A 48 -5.11 -12.28 7.39
N SER A 49 -5.70 -12.12 6.19
CA SER A 49 -5.30 -12.88 5.00
C SER A 49 -4.00 -12.40 4.39
N PHE A 50 -3.48 -11.23 4.79
CA PHE A 50 -2.19 -10.73 4.37
C PHE A 50 -1.12 -11.07 5.41
N ASN A 51 0.00 -11.62 4.96
CA ASN A 51 1.13 -12.03 5.81
C ASN A 51 2.47 -11.38 5.42
N TYR A 52 2.51 -10.62 4.32
CA TYR A 52 3.64 -9.75 3.98
C TYR A 52 3.15 -8.36 3.58
N THR A 53 3.98 -7.35 3.86
CA THR A 53 3.76 -5.98 3.39
C THR A 53 5.08 -5.34 2.96
N GLY A 54 5.02 -4.49 1.94
CA GLY A 54 6.12 -3.66 1.49
C GLY A 54 5.65 -2.22 1.35
N ILE A 55 6.49 -1.25 1.74
CA ILE A 55 6.18 0.17 1.70
C ILE A 55 7.20 0.88 0.83
N GLY A 56 6.71 1.63 -0.16
CA GLY A 56 7.49 2.58 -0.95
C GLY A 56 7.11 4.01 -0.61
N ILE A 57 8.11 4.88 -0.45
CA ILE A 57 7.90 6.30 -0.13
C ILE A 57 8.75 7.11 -1.11
N VAL A 58 8.15 8.09 -1.76
CA VAL A 58 8.82 9.05 -2.64
C VAL A 58 8.41 10.47 -2.28
N ASP A 59 9.34 11.42 -2.41
CA ASP A 59 9.00 12.83 -2.24
C ASP A 59 8.13 13.33 -3.40
N SER A 60 7.20 14.23 -3.08
CA SER A 60 6.25 14.79 -4.03
C SER A 60 6.16 16.31 -3.85
N PRO A 61 6.44 17.11 -4.89
CA PRO A 61 6.28 18.56 -4.82
C PRO A 61 4.85 19.00 -4.49
N LYS A 62 3.85 18.17 -4.82
CA LYS A 62 2.42 18.47 -4.61
C LYS A 62 1.93 18.08 -3.22
N TYR A 63 2.36 16.92 -2.71
CA TYR A 63 1.80 16.34 -1.49
C TYR A 63 2.77 16.32 -0.31
N GLY A 64 4.05 16.64 -0.52
CA GLY A 64 5.14 16.36 0.40
C GLY A 64 5.73 14.99 0.12
N LYS A 65 4.94 13.93 0.31
CA LYS A 65 5.30 12.54 0.03
C LYS A 65 4.14 11.80 -0.63
N ILE A 66 4.47 10.81 -1.45
CA ILE A 66 3.56 9.76 -1.90
C ILE A 66 4.03 8.46 -1.26
N LEU A 67 3.10 7.76 -0.61
CA LEU A 67 3.33 6.47 0.01
C LEU A 67 2.45 5.43 -0.65
N VAL A 68 3.04 4.27 -0.95
CA VAL A 68 2.34 3.09 -1.43
C VAL A 68 2.67 1.95 -0.47
N GLN A 69 1.64 1.29 0.06
CA GLN A 69 1.78 0.09 0.86
C GLN A 69 1.10 -1.06 0.13
N MET A 70 1.91 -2.03 -0.27
CA MET A 70 1.44 -3.28 -0.88
C MET A 70 1.30 -4.34 0.21
N PHE A 71 0.25 -5.14 0.09
CA PHE A 71 0.01 -6.29 0.94
C PHE A 71 -0.12 -7.53 0.07
N ILE A 72 0.44 -8.65 0.53
CA ILE A 72 0.21 -9.96 -0.07
C ILE A 72 -0.07 -11.01 1.00
N GLY A 73 -0.90 -11.99 0.64
CA GLY A 73 -1.08 -13.25 1.36
C GLY A 73 -0.51 -14.40 0.55
N ARG A 74 0.39 -15.19 1.14
CA ARG A 74 0.93 -16.44 0.56
C ARG A 74 0.40 -17.67 1.28
#